data_AF-A0A529SVL6-F1
#
_entry.id   AF-A0A529SVL6-F1
#
_cell.length_a   1.000
_cell.length_b   1.000
_cell.length_c   1.000
_cell.angle_alpha   90.00
_cell.angle_beta   90.00
_cell.angle_gamma   90.00
#
_symmetry.space_group_name_H-M   'P 1'
#
loop_
_entity.id
_entity.type
_entity.pdbx_description
1 polymer ?
#
loop_
_entity_poly.entity_id
_entity_poly.type
_entity_poly.pdbx_seq_one_letter_code
_entity_poly.pdbx_strand_id
1 'polypeptide(L)'
;LLTIKLVLLIAAAVLAVRLGPFPDGDHCAAIVTGMILVSAMAVQNAAHRVHLASLPPSTLMTGTTTQIMLDLADLIYGSSAEDTAASRSRLARMSGMVAVFALGCGTAALLHVQICVWSFAAPPVVALLSLIVRGSATP
;
A
#
# COMPACT_ATOMS: atom_id res chain seq x y z
N LEU A 1 -7.09 14.26 3.96
CA LEU A 1 -6.89 12.95 3.30
C LEU A 1 -6.79 11.78 4.28
N LEU A 2 -5.92 11.84 5.31
CA LEU A 2 -5.79 10.75 6.29
C LEU A 2 -7.10 10.42 7.04
N THR A 3 -7.85 11.43 7.48
CA THR A 3 -9.15 11.23 8.14
C THR A 3 -10.18 10.57 7.22
N ILE A 4 -10.25 10.99 5.94
CA ILE A 4 -11.14 10.39 4.94
C ILE A 4 -10.77 8.91 4.72
N LYS A 5 -9.47 8.62 4.57
CA LYS A 5 -8.98 7.24 4.47
C LYS A 5 -9.39 6.41 5.69
N LEU A 6 -9.22 6.96 6.90
CA LEU A 6 -9.62 6.27 8.13
C LEU A 6 -11.13 5.96 8.14
N VAL A 7 -11.98 6.94 7.82
CA VAL A 7 -13.44 6.74 7.79
C VAL A 7 -13.83 5.65 6.79
N LEU A 8 -13.24 5.65 5.59
CA LEU A 8 -13.47 4.61 4.58
C LEU A 8 -13.02 3.23 5.07
N LEU A 9 -11.84 3.13 5.70
CA LEU A 9 -11.34 1.86 6.24
C LEU A 9 -12.22 1.34 7.39
N ILE A 10 -12.69 2.21 8.29
CA ILE A 10 -13.63 1.83 9.35
C ILE A 10 -14.93 1.33 8.74
N ALA A 11 -15.49 2.05 7.76
CA ALA A 11 -16.72 1.64 7.08
C ALA A 11 -16.57 0.27 6.41
N ALA A 12 -15.45 0.04 5.70
CA ALA A 12 -15.14 -1.25 5.09
C ALA A 12 -14.99 -2.37 6.14
N ALA A 13 -14.29 -2.11 7.25
CA ALA A 13 -14.10 -3.09 8.31
C ALA A 13 -15.43 -3.45 8.99
N VAL A 14 -16.28 -2.47 9.28
CA VAL A 14 -17.62 -2.69 9.83
C VAL A 14 -18.45 -3.53 8.85
N LEU A 15 -18.43 -3.19 7.56
CA LEU A 15 -19.19 -3.91 6.55
C LEU A 15 -18.70 -5.36 6.39
N ALA A 16 -17.38 -5.56 6.37
CA ALA A 16 -16.77 -6.88 6.33
C ALA A 16 -17.15 -7.73 7.54
N VAL A 17 -17.09 -7.20 8.77
CA VAL A 17 -17.44 -7.93 10.00
C VAL A 17 -18.94 -8.19 10.12
N ARG A 18 -19.79 -7.27 9.65
CA ARG A 18 -21.26 -7.41 9.75
C ARG A 18 -21.86 -8.30 8.66
N LEU A 19 -21.32 -8.24 7.44
CA LEU A 19 -21.85 -8.96 6.27
C LEU A 19 -21.01 -10.19 5.88
N GLY A 20 -19.83 -10.35 6.46
CA GLY A 20 -19.00 -11.54 6.28
C GLY A 20 -19.45 -12.71 7.18
N PRO A 21 -19.24 -13.97 6.76
CA PRO A 21 -18.51 -14.43 5.56
C PRO A 21 -19.35 -14.31 4.28
N PHE A 22 -18.77 -13.69 3.26
CA PHE A 22 -19.44 -13.54 1.96
C PHE A 22 -19.53 -14.91 1.27
N PRO A 23 -20.71 -15.36 0.80
CA PRO A 23 -20.87 -16.66 0.15
C PRO A 23 -20.05 -16.76 -1.14
N ASP A 24 -20.09 -15.71 -1.96
CA ASP A 24 -19.39 -15.59 -3.24
C ASP A 24 -18.95 -14.14 -3.49
N GLY A 25 -17.94 -13.96 -4.34
CA GLY A 25 -17.42 -12.63 -4.71
C GLY A 25 -18.42 -11.75 -5.48
N ASP A 26 -19.42 -12.36 -6.13
CA ASP A 26 -20.44 -11.68 -6.93
C ASP A 26 -21.60 -11.13 -6.08
N HIS A 27 -21.62 -11.41 -4.77
CA HIS A 27 -22.62 -10.84 -3.89
C HIS A 27 -22.48 -9.31 -3.82
N CYS A 28 -23.60 -8.59 -3.95
CA CYS A 28 -23.62 -7.12 -3.88
C CYS A 28 -22.89 -6.59 -2.64
N ALA A 29 -23.04 -7.25 -1.49
CA ALA A 29 -22.35 -6.90 -0.25
C ALA A 29 -20.81 -7.00 -0.35
N ALA A 30 -20.29 -8.02 -1.02
CA ALA A 30 -18.85 -8.20 -1.25
C ALA A 30 -18.32 -7.10 -2.20
N ILE A 31 -19.06 -6.81 -3.26
CA ILE A 31 -18.74 -5.75 -4.22
C ILE A 31 -18.71 -4.39 -3.52
N VAL A 32 -19.75 -4.03 -2.76
CA VAL A 32 -19.81 -2.75 -2.04
C VAL A 32 -18.65 -2.63 -1.04
N THR A 33 -18.37 -3.69 -0.27
CA THR A 33 -17.22 -3.71 0.65
C THR A 33 -15.91 -3.51 -0.09
N GLY A 34 -15.70 -4.20 -1.21
CA GLY A 34 -14.54 -4.05 -2.07
C GLY A 34 -14.40 -2.63 -2.63
N MET A 35 -15.48 -2.02 -3.09
CA MET A 35 -15.47 -0.66 -3.64
C MET A 35 -15.13 0.42 -2.58
N ILE A 36 -15.53 0.22 -1.33
CA ILE A 36 -15.11 1.10 -0.22
C ILE A 36 -13.60 0.97 0.03
N LEU A 37 -13.05 -0.25 0.00
CA LEU A 37 -11.61 -0.49 0.11
C LEU A 37 -10.83 0.14 -1.07
N VAL A 38 -11.33 -0.01 -2.30
CA VAL A 38 -10.74 0.63 -3.50
C VAL A 38 -10.75 2.15 -3.36
N SER A 39 -11.83 2.72 -2.82
CA SER A 39 -11.93 4.16 -2.56
C SER A 39 -10.89 4.61 -1.53
N ALA A 40 -10.68 3.83 -0.46
CA ALA A 40 -9.64 4.12 0.53
C ALA A 40 -8.23 4.06 -0.10
N MET A 41 -7.97 3.09 -0.98
CA MET A 41 -6.72 2.98 -1.73
C MET A 41 -6.51 4.18 -2.68
N ALA A 42 -7.56 4.65 -3.35
CA ALA A 42 -7.50 5.83 -4.19
C ALA A 42 -7.12 7.08 -3.39
N VAL A 43 -7.71 7.27 -2.20
CA VAL A 43 -7.34 8.37 -1.28
C VAL A 43 -5.88 8.24 -0.84
N GLN A 44 -5.38 7.02 -0.57
CA GLN A 44 -3.97 6.79 -0.26
C GLN A 44 -3.05 7.17 -1.41
N ASN A 45 -3.40 6.81 -2.64
CA ASN A 45 -2.63 7.16 -3.84
C ASN A 45 -2.60 8.68 -4.06
N ALA A 46 -3.74 9.36 -3.88
CA ALA A 46 -3.83 10.81 -3.95
C ALA A 46 -2.97 11.48 -2.87
N ALA A 47 -3.04 10.99 -1.62
CA ALA A 47 -2.25 11.51 -0.52
C ALA A 47 -0.75 11.36 -0.77
N HIS A 48 -0.32 10.21 -1.28
CA HIS A 48 1.06 9.95 -1.65
C HIS A 48 1.53 10.92 -2.75
N ARG A 49 0.74 11.12 -3.81
CA ARG A 49 1.10 12.05 -4.89
C ARG A 49 1.21 13.50 -4.43
N VAL A 50 0.39 13.93 -3.47
CA VAL A 50 0.40 15.33 -3.00
C VAL A 50 1.48 15.60 -1.95
N HIS A 51 1.70 14.67 -1.02
CA HIS A 51 2.56 14.92 0.16
C HIS A 51 3.89 14.17 0.13
N LEU A 52 4.02 13.14 -0.71
CA LEU A 52 5.17 12.24 -0.75
C LEU A 52 5.68 12.07 -2.18
N ALA A 53 5.52 13.09 -3.03
CA ALA A 53 5.90 13.03 -4.45
C ALA A 53 7.39 12.71 -4.68
N SER A 54 8.25 13.05 -3.71
CA SER A 54 9.68 12.76 -3.73
C SER A 54 10.04 11.32 -3.37
N LEU A 55 9.09 10.54 -2.85
CA LEU A 55 9.27 9.12 -2.56
C LEU A 55 8.72 8.26 -3.71
N PRO A 56 9.32 7.07 -3.96
CA PRO A 56 8.76 6.13 -4.93
C PRO A 56 7.32 5.74 -4.56
N PRO A 57 6.41 5.60 -5.53
CA PRO A 57 5.03 5.24 -5.25
C PRO A 57 4.93 3.88 -4.55
N SER A 58 4.20 3.85 -3.44
CA SER A 58 4.04 2.64 -2.61
C SER A 58 2.94 1.67 -3.09
N THR A 59 2.22 2.01 -4.15
CA THR A 59 1.03 1.27 -4.62
C THR A 59 1.01 1.00 -6.13
N LEU A 60 1.69 1.82 -6.93
CA LEU A 60 1.86 1.59 -8.37
C LEU A 60 3.19 0.89 -8.63
N MET A 61 3.20 -0.43 -8.39
CA MET A 61 4.42 -1.23 -8.43
C MET A 61 4.88 -1.59 -9.86
N THR A 62 4.01 -1.51 -10.87
CA THR A 62 4.41 -1.84 -12.25
C THR A 62 5.52 -0.93 -12.74
N GLY A 63 5.36 0.40 -12.58
CA GLY A 63 6.38 1.36 -12.99
C GLY A 63 7.69 1.19 -12.21
N THR A 64 7.61 0.90 -10.91
CA THR A 64 8.82 0.67 -10.09
C THR A 64 9.54 -0.61 -10.49
N THR A 65 8.81 -1.67 -10.80
CA THR A 65 9.38 -2.93 -11.28
C THR A 65 10.01 -2.78 -12.66
N THR A 66 9.38 -2.03 -13.57
CA THR A 66 9.98 -1.72 -14.87
C THR A 66 11.27 -0.93 -14.70
N GLN A 67 11.29 0.08 -13.82
CA GLN A 67 12.51 0.85 -13.54
C GLN A 67 13.63 -0.01 -12.94
N ILE A 68 13.29 -0.91 -12.01
CA ILE A 68 14.23 -1.90 -11.46
C ILE A 68 14.85 -2.76 -12.58
N MET A 69 14.04 -3.25 -13.53
CA MET A 69 14.53 -4.06 -14.64
C MET A 69 15.45 -3.28 -15.58
N LEU A 70 15.14 -2.00 -15.84
CA LEU A 70 15.99 -1.12 -16.64
C LEU A 70 17.31 -0.81 -15.93
N ASP A 71 17.27 -0.42 -14.65
CA ASP A 71 18.47 -0.15 -13.84
C ASP A 71 19.39 -1.40 -13.78
N LEU A 72 18.81 -2.60 -13.72
CA LEU A 72 19.55 -3.86 -13.73
C LEU A 72 20.18 -4.14 -15.10
N ALA A 73 19.45 -3.88 -16.20
CA ALA A 73 19.98 -4.01 -17.54
C ALA A 73 21.17 -3.05 -17.76
N ASP A 74 21.04 -1.79 -17.34
CA ASP A 74 22.10 -0.79 -17.44
C ASP A 74 23.35 -1.20 -16.64
N LEU A 75 23.18 -1.87 -15.50
CA LEU A 75 24.27 -2.39 -14.68
C LEU A 75 24.99 -3.58 -15.34
N ILE A 76 24.26 -4.43 -16.08
CA ILE A 76 24.80 -5.63 -16.75
C ILE A 76 25.52 -5.26 -18.05
N TYR A 77 24.93 -4.36 -18.84
CA TYR A 77 25.47 -3.99 -20.16
C TYR A 77 26.51 -2.87 -20.13
N GLY A 78 26.68 -2.18 -18.99
CA GLY A 78 27.71 -1.18 -18.78
C GLY A 78 27.37 0.17 -19.40
N SER A 79 26.76 1.06 -18.61
CA SER A 79 26.64 2.50 -18.90
C SER A 79 27.87 3.27 -18.39
N SER A 80 27.89 4.61 -18.53
CA SER A 80 28.99 5.41 -17.99
C SER A 80 29.19 5.16 -16.48
N ALA A 81 30.41 5.34 -15.96
CA ALA A 81 30.71 5.11 -14.54
C ALA A 81 29.83 5.97 -13.60
N GLU A 82 29.42 7.14 -14.07
CA GLU A 82 28.56 8.08 -13.35
C GLU A 82 27.08 7.62 -13.35
N ASP A 83 26.61 7.08 -14.47
CA ASP A 83 25.27 6.48 -14.60
C ASP A 83 25.13 5.20 -13.75
N THR A 84 26.20 4.40 -13.69
CA THR A 84 26.22 3.13 -12.96
C THR A 84 26.01 3.32 -11.45
N ALA A 85 26.64 4.36 -10.86
CA ALA A 85 26.49 4.66 -9.44
C ALA A 85 25.07 5.15 -9.09
N ALA A 86 24.49 6.00 -9.95
CA ALA A 86 23.12 6.50 -9.80
C ALA A 86 22.09 5.37 -9.94
N SER A 87 22.23 4.50 -10.94
CA SER A 87 21.35 3.34 -11.14
C SER A 87 21.44 2.35 -9.99
N ARG A 88 22.63 2.07 -9.45
CA ARG A 88 22.77 1.19 -8.27
C ARG A 88 22.06 1.74 -7.02
N SER A 89 22.16 3.06 -6.78
CA SER A 89 21.48 3.72 -5.66
C SER A 89 19.95 3.64 -5.81
N ARG A 90 19.45 3.90 -7.03
CA ARG A 90 18.02 3.82 -7.35
C ARG A 90 17.49 2.40 -7.21
N LEU A 91 18.18 1.43 -7.80
CA LEU A 91 17.87 0.00 -7.72
C LEU A 91 17.75 -0.47 -6.26
N ALA A 92 18.71 -0.13 -5.40
CA ALA A 92 18.67 -0.50 -3.99
C ALA A 92 17.44 0.09 -3.28
N ARG A 93 17.14 1.38 -3.51
CA ARG A 93 15.98 2.06 -2.91
C ARG A 93 14.65 1.43 -3.37
N MET A 94 14.50 1.18 -4.67
CA MET A 94 13.26 0.64 -5.23
C MET A 94 13.06 -0.83 -4.84
N SER A 95 14.14 -1.62 -4.82
CA SER A 95 14.09 -3.00 -4.35
C SER A 95 13.68 -3.09 -2.87
N GLY A 96 14.16 -2.16 -2.04
CA GLY A 96 13.70 -2.02 -0.65
C GLY A 96 12.19 -1.77 -0.54
N MET A 97 11.63 -0.90 -1.40
CA MET A 97 10.18 -0.65 -1.42
C MET A 97 9.37 -1.89 -1.83
N VAL A 98 9.85 -2.63 -2.84
CA VAL A 98 9.22 -3.90 -3.27
C VAL A 98 9.28 -4.95 -2.15
N ALA A 99 10.41 -5.07 -1.45
CA ALA A 99 10.56 -6.00 -0.33
C ALA A 99 9.58 -5.69 0.81
N VAL A 100 9.46 -4.41 1.20
CA VAL A 100 8.50 -3.98 2.23
C VAL A 100 7.05 -4.23 1.78
N PHE A 101 6.73 -3.99 0.51
CA PHE A 101 5.42 -4.30 -0.05
C PHE A 101 5.11 -5.80 0.03
N ALA A 102 6.05 -6.65 -0.40
CA ALA A 102 5.90 -8.11 -0.35
C ALA A 102 5.72 -8.63 1.09
N LEU A 103 6.49 -8.09 2.05
CA LEU A 103 6.32 -8.39 3.47
C LEU A 103 4.93 -7.98 3.98
N GLY A 104 4.43 -6.82 3.56
CA GLY A 104 3.08 -6.37 3.88
C GLY A 104 2.01 -7.34 3.35
N CYS A 105 2.13 -7.79 2.10
CA CYS A 105 1.23 -8.78 1.51
C CYS A 105 1.29 -10.13 2.25
N GLY A 106 2.49 -10.63 2.56
CA GLY A 106 2.66 -11.87 3.31
C GLY A 106 2.06 -11.79 4.72
N THR A 107 2.26 -10.66 5.40
CA THR A 107 1.69 -10.40 6.73
C THR A 107 0.16 -10.36 6.67
N ALA A 108 -0.41 -9.70 5.65
CA ALA A 108 -1.86 -9.63 5.47
C ALA A 108 -2.48 -11.00 5.20
N ALA A 109 -1.82 -11.84 4.39
CA ALA A 109 -2.25 -13.21 4.13
C ALA A 109 -2.23 -14.06 5.40
N LEU A 110 -1.13 -14.00 6.17
CA LEU A 110 -1.00 -14.69 7.45
C LEU A 110 -2.06 -14.25 8.47
N LEU A 111 -2.34 -12.95 8.53
CA LEU A 111 -3.36 -12.40 9.42
C LEU A 111 -4.76 -12.87 9.01
N HIS A 112 -5.05 -12.92 7.70
CA HIS A 112 -6.32 -13.43 7.22
C HIS A 112 -6.52 -14.91 7.54
N VAL A 113 -5.48 -15.74 7.46
CA VAL A 113 -5.57 -17.15 7.87
C VAL A 113 -5.86 -17.32 9.37
N GLN A 114 -5.30 -16.45 10.22
CA GLN A 114 -5.45 -16.56 11.67
C GLN A 114 -6.77 -15.99 12.22
N ILE A 115 -7.22 -14.85 11.69
CA ILE A 115 -8.38 -14.11 12.23
C ILE A 115 -9.49 -13.84 11.21
N CYS A 116 -9.42 -14.43 10.01
CA CYS A 116 -10.42 -14.35 8.93
C CYS A 116 -10.86 -12.90 8.65
N VAL A 117 -12.15 -12.62 8.84
CA VAL A 117 -12.78 -11.33 8.59
C VAL A 117 -12.27 -10.23 9.53
N TRP A 118 -11.77 -10.58 10.73
CA TRP A 118 -11.20 -9.60 11.65
C TRP A 118 -9.87 -9.01 11.17
N SER A 119 -9.23 -9.60 10.16
CA SER A 119 -8.04 -9.02 9.51
C SER A 119 -8.31 -7.60 8.96
N PHE A 120 -9.55 -7.31 8.57
CA PHE A 120 -9.96 -5.97 8.11
C PHE A 120 -9.98 -4.91 9.22
N ALA A 121 -9.84 -5.27 10.49
CA ALA A 121 -9.67 -4.31 11.58
C ALA A 121 -8.25 -3.72 11.66
N ALA A 122 -7.24 -4.40 11.09
CA ALA A 122 -5.85 -3.94 11.15
C ALA A 122 -5.61 -2.62 10.36
N PRO A 123 -6.11 -2.42 9.12
CA PRO A 123 -5.91 -1.18 8.38
C PRO A 123 -6.47 0.08 9.08
N PRO A 124 -7.69 0.09 9.66
CA PRO A 124 -8.17 1.19 10.49
C PRO A 124 -7.26 1.52 11.67
N VAL A 125 -6.75 0.51 12.38
CA VAL A 125 -5.86 0.71 13.54
C VAL A 125 -4.56 1.38 13.10
N VAL A 126 -3.94 0.91 12.02
CA VAL A 126 -2.73 1.53 11.46
C VAL A 126 -2.99 2.96 11.00
N ALA A 127 -4.14 3.21 10.35
CA ALA A 127 -4.53 4.56 9.93
C ALA A 127 -4.77 5.50 11.13
N LEU A 128 -5.36 5.01 12.21
CA LEU A 128 -5.56 5.76 13.45
C LEU A 128 -4.22 6.12 14.10
N LEU A 129 -3.30 5.16 14.23
CA LEU A 129 -1.94 5.42 14.74
C LEU A 129 -1.23 6.50 13.93
N SER A 130 -1.35 6.48 12.60
CA SER A 130 -0.76 7.50 11.74
C SER A 130 -1.35 8.91 11.97
N LEU A 131 -2.62 9.01 12.33
CA LEU A 131 -3.26 10.28 12.69
C LEU A 131 -2.79 10.78 14.06
N ILE A 132 -2.65 9.89 15.04
CA ILE A 132 -2.16 10.23 16.38
C ILE A 132 -0.73 10.78 16.29
N VAL A 133 0.16 10.08 15.58
CA VAL A 133 1.56 10.52 15.38
C VAL A 133 1.63 11.87 14.67
N ARG A 134 0.72 12.13 13.72
CA ARG A 134 0.65 13.43 13.05
C ARG A 134 0.15 14.54 13.98
N GLY A 135 -0.81 14.25 14.84
CA GLY A 135 -1.34 15.21 15.82
C GLY A 135 -0.34 15.55 16.92
N SER A 136 0.55 14.63 17.28
CA SER A 136 1.64 14.91 18.23
C SER A 136 2.83 15.66 17.62
N ALA A 137 2.90 15.77 16.29
CA ALA A 137 3.97 16.46 15.56
C ALA A 137 3.62 17.92 15.22
N THR A 138 2.40 18.38 15.52
CA THR A 138 1.98 19.78 15.39
C THR A 138 2.03 20.47 16.76
N PRO A 139 2.90 21.47 16.98
CA PRO A 139 2.81 22.33 18.17
C PRO A 139 1.57 23.22 18.13
#